data_AF-A0A670YRM3-F1
#
_entry.id   AF-A0A670YRM3-F1
#
_cell.length_a   1.000
_cell.length_b   1.000
_cell.length_c   1.000
_cell.angle_alpha   90.00
_cell.angle_beta   90.00
_cell.angle_gamma   90.00
#
_symmetry.space_group_name_H-M   'P 1'
#
loop_
_entity.id
_entity.type
_entity.pdbx_description
1 polymer ?
#
loop_
_entity_poly.entity_id
_entity_poly.type
_entity_poly.pdbx_seq_one_letter_code
_entity_poly.pdbx_strand_id
1 'polypeptide(L)'
;SGEPEVKILSSLTNCYINFFLNIHFNSEFIAEESNEKFWQFLETVKELTIYQKGVSEHSYYDLLLKKAGQFLSNLQINLLKFSLSLRAFSPTIQMFRQIAALEPPPKGCNAFVVIHGKSTCKTNEIKKLLMSAQSRPKPYLFKGDHKFPVLKEPAVVVILYAEVGTKDFATFHNVLSEKAQKGEFVYILRHFVKKRSTEKMYLSGYGVELAIKSTEYKAMDESQVEGTRNRTEEEDNKDSEVQGFLFDTLTENHPDLKDNLKELKKYLIESSDNTEPLKLWELKDISLQAASQILSAPVYNALRVMKDIAQNFPVKARYNLFL
;
A
#
# COMPACT_ATOMS: atom_id res chain seq x y z
N SER A 1 6.60 4.24 35.05
CA SER A 1 6.36 2.91 34.46
C SER A 1 5.29 3.10 33.40
N GLY A 2 5.62 2.86 32.13
CA GLY A 2 4.69 3.08 31.01
C GLY A 2 3.68 1.95 30.92
N GLU A 3 2.40 2.30 30.84
CA GLU A 3 1.30 1.39 30.51
C GLU A 3 1.54 0.72 29.15
N PRO A 4 1.26 -0.59 29.01
CA PRO A 4 1.17 -1.21 27.70
C PRO A 4 -0.16 -0.81 27.07
N GLU A 5 -0.12 0.23 26.23
CA GLU A 5 -1.19 0.55 25.29
C GLU A 5 -1.34 -0.64 24.33
N VAL A 6 -2.36 -1.48 24.50
CA VAL A 6 -2.68 -2.57 23.57
C VAL A 6 -3.21 -1.96 22.28
N LYS A 7 -2.29 -1.48 21.44
CA LYS A 7 -2.58 -1.07 20.08
C LYS A 7 -2.81 -2.33 19.25
N ILE A 8 -4.07 -2.60 18.91
CA ILE A 8 -4.40 -3.46 17.77
C ILE A 8 -3.95 -2.72 16.51
N LEU A 9 -2.65 -2.83 16.19
CA LEU A 9 -2.08 -2.28 14.97
C LEU A 9 -2.47 -3.19 13.81
N SER A 10 -3.56 -2.83 13.13
CA SER A 10 -4.00 -3.47 11.89
C SER A 10 -3.30 -2.91 10.64
N SER A 11 -2.28 -2.06 10.80
CA SER A 11 -1.60 -1.36 9.71
C SER A 11 -0.36 -2.11 9.21
N LEU A 12 -0.32 -2.42 7.91
CA LEU A 12 0.86 -3.00 7.27
C LEU A 12 1.85 -1.89 6.89
N THR A 13 2.98 -1.79 7.60
CA THR A 13 4.00 -0.73 7.42
C THR A 13 5.33 -1.21 6.85
N ASN A 14 5.38 -2.37 6.19
CA ASN A 14 6.67 -3.02 5.91
C ASN A 14 7.32 -2.67 4.56
N CYS A 15 7.07 -1.48 4.00
CA CYS A 15 7.61 -1.09 2.68
C CYS A 15 8.49 0.17 2.75
N TYR A 16 9.76 0.08 2.33
CA TYR A 16 10.73 1.20 2.29
C TYR A 16 10.68 2.02 1.00
N ILE A 17 9.49 2.10 0.39
CA ILE A 17 9.26 2.82 -0.85
C ILE A 17 8.72 4.21 -0.45
N ASN A 18 9.22 5.28 -1.05
CA ASN A 18 9.14 6.67 -0.57
C ASN A 18 8.30 7.57 -1.51
N PHE A 19 7.80 8.70 -1.01
CA PHE A 19 6.97 9.70 -1.69
C PHE A 19 7.59 10.36 -2.95
N PHE A 20 8.93 10.46 -3.03
CA PHE A 20 9.65 10.96 -4.22
C PHE A 20 9.43 10.13 -5.49
N LEU A 21 8.75 8.99 -5.35
CA LEU A 21 8.45 8.06 -6.44
C LEU A 21 7.21 8.45 -7.23
N ASN A 22 6.44 9.49 -6.87
CA ASN A 22 5.22 9.81 -7.62
C ASN A 22 5.50 10.16 -9.10
N ILE A 23 6.63 10.81 -9.41
CA ILE A 23 7.04 11.02 -10.81
C ILE A 23 7.35 9.68 -11.48
N HIS A 24 8.18 8.84 -10.83
CA HIS A 24 8.58 7.53 -11.38
C HIS A 24 7.36 6.63 -11.57
N PHE A 25 6.45 6.61 -10.61
CA PHE A 25 5.20 5.87 -10.65
C PHE A 25 4.32 6.33 -11.81
N ASN A 26 4.10 7.63 -11.95
CA ASN A 26 3.32 8.17 -13.07
C ASN A 26 3.98 7.82 -14.41
N SER A 27 5.31 7.85 -14.49
CA SER A 27 6.00 7.43 -15.71
C SER A 27 5.77 5.96 -16.03
N GLU A 28 5.89 5.05 -15.05
CA GLU A 28 5.64 3.62 -15.25
C GLU A 28 4.18 3.33 -15.62
N PHE A 29 3.23 4.01 -14.98
CA PHE A 29 1.80 3.90 -15.33
C PHE A 29 1.55 4.35 -16.78
N ILE A 30 2.10 5.50 -17.18
CA ILE A 30 1.97 6.02 -18.56
C ILE A 30 2.67 5.09 -19.56
N ALA A 31 3.72 4.39 -19.15
CA ALA A 31 4.44 3.46 -20.02
C ALA A 31 3.63 2.22 -20.38
N GLU A 32 2.67 1.79 -19.55
CA GLU A 32 1.75 0.70 -19.91
C GLU A 32 0.89 1.03 -21.12
N GLU A 33 0.58 2.31 -21.33
CA GLU A 33 -0.16 2.78 -22.51
C GLU A 33 0.70 2.76 -23.77
N SER A 34 1.92 3.31 -23.67
CA SER A 34 2.86 3.38 -24.78
C SER A 34 4.24 3.83 -24.29
N ASN A 35 5.29 3.20 -24.84
CA ASN A 35 6.67 3.59 -24.60
C ASN A 35 6.96 5.00 -25.14
N GLU A 36 6.32 5.41 -26.24
CA GLU A 36 6.43 6.78 -26.76
C GLU A 36 5.88 7.81 -25.75
N LYS A 37 4.72 7.52 -25.15
CA LYS A 37 4.12 8.40 -24.11
C LYS A 37 5.00 8.50 -22.88
N PHE A 38 5.68 7.43 -22.48
CA PHE A 38 6.67 7.47 -21.39
C PHE A 38 7.74 8.53 -21.66
N TRP A 39 8.38 8.49 -22.82
CA TRP A 39 9.43 9.45 -23.17
C TRP A 39 8.90 10.89 -23.31
N GLN A 40 7.71 11.08 -23.87
CA GLN A 40 7.07 12.40 -23.95
C GLN A 40 6.72 12.97 -22.56
N PHE A 41 6.29 12.11 -21.64
CA PHE A 41 6.03 12.51 -20.26
C PHE A 41 7.32 12.96 -19.57
N LEU A 42 8.42 12.21 -19.74
CA LEU A 42 9.73 12.56 -19.18
C LEU A 42 10.24 13.92 -19.67
N GLU A 43 10.06 14.23 -20.96
CA GLU A 43 10.40 15.54 -21.52
C GLU A 43 9.60 16.68 -20.85
N THR A 44 8.32 16.42 -20.55
CA THR A 44 7.44 17.38 -19.85
C THR A 44 7.85 17.62 -18.40
N VAL A 45 8.36 16.59 -17.71
CA VAL A 45 8.69 16.66 -16.27
C VAL A 45 10.18 16.76 -15.97
N LYS A 46 11.03 16.99 -16.97
CA LYS A 46 12.51 16.93 -16.87
C LYS A 46 13.14 17.71 -15.73
N GLU A 47 12.55 18.84 -15.33
CA GLU A 47 13.04 19.70 -14.23
C GLU A 47 11.95 19.98 -13.17
N LEU A 48 10.93 19.12 -13.08
CA LEU A 48 9.76 19.37 -12.23
C LEU A 48 10.07 19.37 -10.73
N THR A 49 11.17 18.74 -10.29
CA THR A 49 11.54 18.72 -8.85
C THR A 49 11.92 20.11 -8.30
N ILE A 50 12.16 21.09 -9.18
CA ILE A 50 12.34 22.50 -8.77
C ILE A 50 11.11 23.01 -8.02
N TYR A 51 9.91 22.61 -8.44
CA TYR A 51 8.64 23.00 -7.82
C TYR A 51 8.31 22.24 -6.53
N GLN A 52 9.10 21.21 -6.19
CA GLN A 52 8.92 20.47 -4.95
C GLN A 52 9.36 21.28 -3.72
N LYS A 53 10.33 22.19 -3.89
CA LYS A 53 10.84 23.01 -2.79
C LYS A 53 9.85 24.13 -2.46
N GLY A 54 9.15 24.00 -1.33
CA GLY A 54 8.25 25.02 -0.79
C GLY A 54 6.76 24.80 -1.09
N VAL A 55 6.39 23.63 -1.60
CA VAL A 55 4.99 23.27 -1.89
C VAL A 55 4.59 22.04 -1.05
N SER A 56 3.30 21.95 -0.68
CA SER A 56 2.79 20.78 0.04
C SER A 56 2.81 19.52 -0.84
N GLU A 57 2.92 18.37 -0.20
CA GLU A 57 2.88 17.06 -0.87
C GLU A 57 1.61 16.89 -1.73
N HIS A 58 0.47 17.36 -1.24
CA HIS A 58 -0.80 17.31 -1.95
C HIS A 58 -0.78 18.17 -3.22
N SER A 59 -0.28 19.40 -3.13
CA SER A 59 -0.22 20.28 -4.30
C SER A 59 0.79 19.78 -5.34
N TYR A 60 1.88 19.14 -4.90
CA TYR A 60 2.82 18.48 -5.81
C TYR A 60 2.20 17.27 -6.52
N TYR A 61 1.41 16.47 -5.79
CA TYR A 61 0.62 15.38 -6.37
C TYR A 61 -0.39 15.88 -7.42
N ASP A 62 -1.13 16.95 -7.13
CA ASP A 62 -2.08 17.53 -8.08
C ASP A 62 -1.38 18.09 -9.33
N LEU A 63 -0.20 18.70 -9.16
CA LEU A 63 0.63 19.13 -10.28
C LEU A 63 1.03 17.95 -11.16
N LEU A 64 1.45 16.83 -10.55
CA LEU A 64 1.82 15.62 -11.28
C LEU A 64 0.65 15.01 -12.02
N LEU A 65 -0.54 14.95 -11.40
CA LEU A 65 -1.76 14.51 -12.07
C LEU A 65 -2.12 15.42 -13.24
N LYS A 66 -1.97 16.74 -13.09
CA LYS A 66 -2.22 17.71 -14.16
C LYS A 66 -1.26 17.52 -15.34
N LYS A 67 0.01 17.20 -15.07
CA LYS A 67 1.01 16.87 -16.11
C LYS A 67 0.70 15.53 -16.78
N ALA A 68 0.35 14.51 -16.01
CA ALA A 68 -0.04 13.20 -16.53
C ALA A 68 -1.32 13.29 -17.39
N GLY A 69 -2.26 14.17 -17.03
CA GLY A 69 -3.51 14.41 -17.78
C GLY A 69 -3.32 14.99 -19.18
N GLN A 70 -2.10 15.38 -19.56
CA GLN A 70 -1.77 15.72 -20.95
C GLN A 70 -1.64 14.48 -21.84
N PHE A 71 -1.39 13.30 -21.24
CA PHE A 71 -1.15 12.02 -21.92
C PHE A 71 -2.23 10.97 -21.67
N LEU A 72 -3.07 11.21 -20.65
CA LEU A 72 -4.08 10.29 -20.14
C LEU A 72 -5.47 10.91 -20.22
N SER A 73 -6.48 10.09 -20.52
CA SER A 73 -7.90 10.44 -20.43
C SER A 73 -8.37 10.59 -18.97
N ASN A 74 -9.54 11.21 -18.77
CA ASN A 74 -10.13 11.34 -17.43
C ASN A 74 -10.33 9.98 -16.72
N LEU A 75 -10.70 8.93 -17.47
CA LEU A 75 -10.85 7.59 -16.93
C LEU A 75 -9.49 7.02 -16.47
N GLN A 76 -8.46 7.17 -17.29
CA GLN A 76 -7.09 6.74 -16.97
C GLN A 76 -6.52 7.53 -15.79
N ILE A 77 -6.85 8.81 -15.64
CA ILE A 77 -6.46 9.59 -14.46
C ILE A 77 -7.13 9.05 -13.19
N ASN A 78 -8.41 8.67 -13.25
CA ASN A 78 -9.06 8.03 -12.10
C ASN A 78 -8.41 6.67 -11.77
N LEU A 79 -8.05 5.90 -12.79
CA LEU A 79 -7.31 4.65 -12.61
C LEU A 79 -5.90 4.89 -12.05
N LEU A 80 -5.21 5.95 -12.48
CA LEU A 80 -3.91 6.35 -11.94
C LEU A 80 -4.01 6.68 -10.45
N LYS A 81 -5.03 7.45 -10.04
CA LYS A 81 -5.29 7.75 -8.62
C LYS A 81 -5.52 6.48 -7.80
N PHE A 82 -6.31 5.54 -8.34
CA PHE A 82 -6.57 4.25 -7.71
C PHE A 82 -5.28 3.42 -7.62
N SER A 83 -4.52 3.33 -8.70
CA SER A 83 -3.24 2.60 -8.77
C SER A 83 -2.21 3.18 -7.81
N LEU A 84 -2.11 4.51 -7.69
CA LEU A 84 -1.27 5.19 -6.70
C LEU A 84 -1.69 4.84 -5.28
N SER A 85 -2.99 4.76 -5.01
CA SER A 85 -3.52 4.36 -3.71
C SER A 85 -3.17 2.92 -3.35
N LEU A 86 -3.16 2.02 -4.34
CA LEU A 86 -2.73 0.62 -4.23
C LEU A 86 -1.21 0.42 -4.30
N ARG A 87 -0.50 1.43 -4.80
CA ARG A 87 0.95 1.41 -5.04
C ARG A 87 1.41 0.33 -6.02
N ALA A 88 0.62 0.06 -7.07
CA ALA A 88 0.84 -1.04 -8.00
C ALA A 88 2.24 -1.06 -8.68
N PHE A 89 2.81 0.09 -9.03
CA PHE A 89 4.13 0.19 -9.69
C PHE A 89 5.32 0.34 -8.73
N SER A 90 5.07 0.35 -7.43
CA SER A 90 6.14 0.41 -6.43
C SER A 90 7.15 -0.75 -6.55
N PRO A 91 6.73 -2.01 -6.77
CA PRO A 91 7.66 -3.12 -6.97
C PRO A 91 8.58 -2.93 -8.18
N THR A 92 8.06 -2.43 -9.30
CA THR A 92 8.85 -2.15 -10.52
C THR A 92 9.95 -1.14 -10.22
N ILE A 93 9.63 -0.05 -9.52
CA ILE A 93 10.64 0.95 -9.19
C ILE A 93 11.65 0.40 -8.17
N GLN A 94 11.20 -0.45 -7.24
CA GLN A 94 12.09 -1.14 -6.31
C GLN A 94 13.02 -2.14 -7.00
N MET A 95 12.57 -2.80 -8.07
CA MET A 95 13.40 -3.65 -8.91
C MET A 95 14.55 -2.84 -9.54
N PHE A 96 14.26 -1.69 -10.16
CA PHE A 96 15.33 -0.82 -10.71
C PHE A 96 16.32 -0.36 -9.65
N ARG A 97 15.86 -0.12 -8.43
CA ARG A 97 16.74 0.21 -7.29
C ARG A 97 17.65 -0.95 -6.90
N GLN A 98 17.15 -2.19 -6.89
CA GLN A 98 17.98 -3.37 -6.62
C GLN A 98 19.02 -3.57 -7.73
N ILE A 99 18.63 -3.38 -8.99
CA ILE A 99 19.55 -3.43 -10.14
C ILE A 99 20.67 -2.39 -9.97
N ALA A 100 20.32 -1.14 -9.64
CA ALA A 100 21.32 -0.09 -9.41
C ALA A 100 22.22 -0.35 -8.18
N ALA A 101 21.80 -1.19 -7.23
CA ALA A 101 22.66 -1.60 -6.12
C ALA A 101 23.73 -2.63 -6.55
N LEU A 102 23.43 -3.45 -7.57
CA LEU A 102 24.38 -4.40 -8.17
C LEU A 102 25.35 -3.71 -9.14
N GLU A 103 24.92 -2.61 -9.77
CA GLU A 103 25.75 -1.75 -10.63
C GLU A 103 25.96 -0.37 -9.98
N PRO A 104 26.75 -0.27 -8.90
CA PRO A 104 26.80 0.96 -8.11
C PRO A 104 27.38 2.14 -8.90
N PRO A 105 26.88 3.37 -8.64
CA PRO A 105 27.44 4.58 -9.23
C PRO A 105 28.91 4.78 -8.83
N PRO A 106 29.70 5.47 -9.67
CA PRO A 106 30.97 6.04 -9.23
C PRO A 106 30.76 6.94 -8.00
N LYS A 107 31.79 7.05 -7.14
CA LYS A 107 31.68 7.77 -5.86
C LYS A 107 31.19 9.21 -6.07
N GLY A 108 30.12 9.57 -5.36
CA GLY A 108 29.62 10.95 -5.30
C GLY A 108 28.54 11.32 -6.31
N CYS A 109 28.13 10.44 -7.22
CA CYS A 109 27.20 10.81 -8.30
C CYS A 109 25.72 10.69 -7.91
N ASN A 110 24.89 11.62 -8.38
CA ASN A 110 23.42 11.56 -8.24
C ASN A 110 22.75 10.92 -9.45
N ALA A 111 23.40 11.00 -10.62
CA ALA A 111 23.04 10.31 -11.85
C ALA A 111 24.32 9.78 -12.51
N PHE A 112 24.21 8.67 -13.21
CA PHE A 112 25.34 8.04 -13.90
C PHE A 112 24.87 7.25 -15.11
N VAL A 113 25.77 7.12 -16.09
CA VAL A 113 25.53 6.40 -17.33
C VAL A 113 26.36 5.14 -17.34
N VAL A 114 25.75 4.00 -17.66
CA VAL A 114 26.41 2.72 -17.88
C VAL A 114 26.40 2.39 -19.36
N ILE A 115 27.59 2.14 -19.91
CA ILE A 115 27.78 1.73 -21.30
C ILE A 115 28.56 0.43 -21.24
N HIS A 116 27.93 -0.70 -21.57
CA HIS A 116 28.54 -2.05 -21.64
C HIS A 116 29.50 -2.33 -20.46
N GLY A 117 28.98 -2.20 -19.23
CA GLY A 117 29.70 -2.52 -17.98
C GLY A 117 30.65 -1.43 -17.43
N LYS A 118 30.86 -0.30 -18.12
CA LYS A 118 31.58 0.86 -17.54
C LYS A 118 30.62 2.00 -17.23
N SER A 119 30.78 2.59 -16.05
CA SER A 119 29.99 3.69 -15.55
C SER A 119 30.75 5.02 -15.58
N THR A 120 30.05 6.12 -15.90
CA THR A 120 30.57 7.49 -15.80
C THR A 120 29.50 8.44 -15.28
N CYS A 121 29.93 9.51 -14.61
CA CYS A 121 29.07 10.60 -14.15
C CYS A 121 29.34 11.91 -14.90
N LYS A 122 30.11 11.86 -15.97
CA LYS A 122 30.44 13.04 -16.78
C LYS A 122 29.99 12.84 -18.21
N THR A 123 29.25 13.80 -18.73
CA THR A 123 28.79 13.81 -20.12
C THR A 123 29.96 13.78 -21.13
N ASN A 124 31.10 14.39 -20.78
CA ASN A 124 32.29 14.44 -21.63
C ASN A 124 32.95 13.06 -21.85
N GLU A 125 32.81 12.14 -20.89
CA GLU A 125 33.42 10.81 -20.98
C GLU A 125 32.60 9.81 -21.80
N ILE A 126 31.32 10.12 -22.05
CA ILE A 126 30.39 9.27 -22.81
C ILE A 126 30.98 8.94 -24.19
N LYS A 127 31.51 9.94 -24.92
CA LYS A 127 32.12 9.73 -26.24
C LYS A 127 33.28 8.72 -26.20
N LYS A 128 34.14 8.80 -25.18
CA LYS A 128 35.28 7.89 -25.00
C LYS A 128 34.81 6.46 -24.70
N LEU A 129 33.77 6.31 -23.89
CA LEU A 129 33.21 5.01 -23.54
C LEU A 129 32.48 4.35 -24.71
N LEU A 130 31.81 5.14 -25.57
CA LEU A 130 31.15 4.62 -26.78
C LEU A 130 32.16 3.98 -27.74
N MET A 131 33.34 4.60 -27.95
CA MET A 131 34.39 4.05 -28.84
C MET A 131 34.90 2.67 -28.40
N SER A 132 34.88 2.39 -27.08
CA SER A 132 35.30 1.11 -26.52
C SER A 132 34.13 0.17 -26.20
N ALA A 133 32.90 0.52 -26.55
CA ALA A 133 31.71 -0.27 -26.20
C ALA A 133 31.63 -1.58 -26.99
N GLN A 134 32.04 -1.56 -28.25
CA GLN A 134 31.86 -2.70 -29.18
C GLN A 134 32.74 -3.91 -28.82
N SER A 135 33.84 -3.70 -28.09
CA SER A 135 34.70 -4.78 -27.57
C SER A 135 34.22 -5.39 -26.26
N ARG A 136 33.14 -4.86 -25.68
CA ARG A 136 32.62 -5.28 -24.37
C ARG A 136 31.27 -5.99 -24.52
N PRO A 137 30.95 -6.94 -23.63
CA PRO A 137 29.68 -7.66 -23.69
C PRO A 137 28.51 -6.67 -23.57
N LYS A 138 27.46 -6.91 -24.37
CA LYS A 138 26.23 -6.13 -24.30
C LYS A 138 25.57 -6.35 -22.94
N PRO A 139 25.04 -5.30 -22.29
CA PRO A 139 24.34 -5.44 -21.02
C PRO A 139 23.04 -6.21 -21.21
N TYR A 140 22.61 -6.91 -20.17
CA TYR A 140 21.30 -7.56 -20.14
C TYR A 140 20.19 -6.50 -20.04
N LEU A 141 19.18 -6.63 -20.89
CA LEU A 141 18.01 -5.77 -20.91
C LEU A 141 16.83 -6.49 -20.28
N PHE A 142 16.19 -5.84 -19.31
CA PHE A 142 15.01 -6.37 -18.66
C PHE A 142 13.76 -6.09 -19.51
N LYS A 143 12.73 -6.92 -19.34
CA LYS A 143 11.45 -6.75 -20.03
C LYS A 143 10.80 -5.38 -19.77
N GLY A 144 11.00 -4.82 -18.57
CA GLY A 144 10.52 -3.50 -18.18
C GLY A 144 11.38 -2.32 -18.62
N ASP A 145 12.50 -2.54 -19.34
CA ASP A 145 13.33 -1.43 -19.79
C ASP A 145 12.66 -0.66 -20.95
N HIS A 146 12.51 0.66 -20.77
CA HIS A 146 12.03 1.58 -21.80
C HIS A 146 13.17 1.94 -22.76
N LYS A 147 12.96 1.75 -24.07
CA LYS A 147 13.99 1.95 -25.12
C LYS A 147 13.72 3.21 -25.93
N PHE A 148 14.78 3.93 -26.29
CA PHE A 148 14.72 5.14 -27.11
C PHE A 148 15.92 5.27 -28.06
N PRO A 149 15.71 5.52 -29.36
CA PRO A 149 14.46 5.31 -30.09
C PRO A 149 14.13 3.80 -30.19
N VAL A 150 12.93 3.46 -30.65
CA VAL A 150 12.53 2.07 -30.90
C VAL A 150 13.27 1.55 -32.13
N LEU A 151 14.50 1.03 -31.95
CA LEU A 151 15.30 0.42 -33.01
C LEU A 151 15.13 -1.11 -33.01
N LYS A 152 15.11 -1.71 -34.20
CA LYS A 152 15.02 -3.17 -34.38
C LYS A 152 16.27 -3.90 -33.86
N GLU A 153 17.46 -3.29 -33.96
CA GLU A 153 18.70 -3.85 -33.41
C GLU A 153 19.62 -2.76 -32.81
N PRO A 154 19.91 -2.78 -31.50
CA PRO A 154 20.89 -1.88 -30.90
C PRO A 154 22.32 -2.36 -31.18
N ALA A 155 23.10 -1.55 -31.91
CA ALA A 155 24.56 -1.75 -32.00
C ALA A 155 25.23 -1.53 -30.64
N VAL A 156 24.86 -0.44 -29.96
CA VAL A 156 25.37 -0.04 -28.64
C VAL A 156 24.21 0.32 -27.72
N VAL A 157 24.30 -0.09 -26.46
CA VAL A 157 23.31 0.22 -25.42
C VAL A 157 23.89 1.18 -24.38
N VAL A 158 23.15 2.24 -24.10
CA VAL A 158 23.47 3.25 -23.08
C VAL A 158 22.33 3.33 -22.07
N ILE A 159 22.64 3.07 -20.81
CA ILE A 159 21.66 3.05 -19.72
C ILE A 159 21.93 4.25 -18.81
N LEU A 160 20.95 5.14 -18.64
CA LEU A 160 21.00 6.21 -17.65
C LEU A 160 20.31 5.74 -16.37
N TYR A 161 21.03 5.87 -15.26
CA TYR A 161 20.48 5.76 -13.92
C TYR A 161 20.37 7.17 -13.36
N ALA A 162 19.14 7.66 -13.20
CA ALA A 162 18.91 9.02 -12.71
C ALA A 162 17.56 9.17 -12.00
N GLU A 163 17.47 10.21 -11.18
CA GLU A 163 16.23 10.65 -10.56
C GLU A 163 15.52 11.62 -11.50
N VAL A 164 14.44 11.15 -12.13
CA VAL A 164 13.63 11.96 -13.05
C VAL A 164 13.18 13.26 -12.38
N GLY A 165 13.25 14.36 -13.14
CA GLY A 165 12.83 15.68 -12.70
C GLY A 165 13.92 16.51 -12.04
N THR A 166 15.12 15.96 -11.85
CA THR A 166 16.30 16.68 -11.34
C THR A 166 17.09 17.33 -12.48
N LYS A 167 17.90 18.35 -12.14
CA LYS A 167 18.81 19.00 -13.10
C LYS A 167 19.82 18.01 -13.68
N ASP A 168 20.36 17.12 -12.84
CA ASP A 168 21.31 16.09 -13.27
C ASP A 168 20.67 15.18 -14.33
N PHE A 169 19.43 14.72 -14.11
CA PHE A 169 18.65 13.99 -15.12
C PHE A 169 18.50 14.79 -16.41
N ALA A 170 18.04 16.04 -16.34
CA ALA A 170 17.82 16.87 -17.53
C ALA A 170 19.10 17.04 -18.38
N THR A 171 20.26 17.27 -17.73
CA THR A 171 21.54 17.42 -18.44
C THR A 171 21.95 16.15 -19.19
N PHE A 172 21.85 14.98 -18.56
CA PHE A 172 22.15 13.72 -19.23
C PHE A 172 21.12 13.39 -20.30
N HIS A 173 19.84 13.56 -19.99
CA HIS A 173 18.74 13.23 -20.87
C HIS A 173 18.85 13.99 -22.19
N ASN A 174 19.07 15.31 -22.16
CA ASN A 174 19.22 16.12 -23.37
C ASN A 174 20.37 15.62 -24.28
N VAL A 175 21.53 15.28 -23.69
CA VAL A 175 22.69 14.80 -24.44
C VAL A 175 22.46 13.40 -25.02
N LEU A 176 21.81 12.52 -24.25
CA LEU A 176 21.57 11.14 -24.65
C LEU A 176 20.43 11.03 -25.67
N SER A 177 19.34 11.78 -25.49
CA SER A 177 18.19 11.76 -26.40
C SER A 177 18.57 12.29 -27.78
N GLU A 178 19.32 13.40 -27.86
CA GLU A 178 19.77 13.97 -29.13
C GLU A 178 20.63 12.98 -29.93
N LYS A 179 21.57 12.30 -29.28
CA LYS A 179 22.44 11.31 -29.94
C LYS A 179 21.72 10.01 -30.28
N ALA A 180 20.81 9.57 -29.42
CA ALA A 180 20.00 8.39 -29.66
C ALA A 180 19.07 8.60 -30.87
N GLN A 181 18.49 9.80 -31.03
CA GLN A 181 17.68 10.16 -32.21
C GLN A 181 18.49 10.10 -33.51
N LYS A 182 19.78 10.42 -33.48
CA LYS A 182 20.70 10.27 -34.63
C LYS A 182 21.08 8.81 -34.92
N GLY A 183 20.59 7.86 -34.12
CA GLY A 183 20.84 6.43 -34.30
C GLY A 183 22.20 5.95 -33.79
N GLU A 184 22.92 6.75 -32.99
CA GLU A 184 24.25 6.37 -32.49
C GLU A 184 24.20 5.17 -31.53
N PHE A 185 23.14 5.06 -30.73
CA PHE A 185 22.94 3.99 -29.75
C PHE A 185 21.47 3.93 -29.32
N VAL A 186 21.08 2.83 -28.64
CA VAL A 186 19.81 2.77 -27.91
C VAL A 186 20.01 3.26 -26.50
N TYR A 187 19.19 4.23 -26.14
CA TYR A 187 19.11 4.86 -24.83
C TYR A 187 18.02 4.19 -23.99
N ILE A 188 18.34 3.86 -22.74
CA ILE A 188 17.44 3.28 -21.76
C ILE A 188 17.52 4.11 -20.48
N LEU A 189 16.38 4.37 -19.86
CA LEU A 189 16.31 5.00 -18.54
C LEU A 189 15.94 3.94 -17.49
N ARG A 190 16.69 3.89 -16.40
CA ARG A 190 16.33 3.14 -15.18
C ARG A 190 16.25 4.12 -14.01
N HIS A 191 15.18 4.00 -13.21
CA HIS A 191 14.98 4.89 -12.06
C HIS A 191 16.05 4.68 -11.00
N PHE A 192 16.71 5.77 -10.59
CA PHE A 192 17.72 5.75 -9.55
C PHE A 192 17.59 6.96 -8.64
N VAL A 193 17.66 6.74 -7.33
CA VAL A 193 17.64 7.80 -6.32
C VAL A 193 18.79 7.56 -5.35
N LYS A 194 19.71 8.53 -5.25
CA LYS A 194 20.90 8.40 -4.41
C LYS A 194 20.57 8.45 -2.92
N LYS A 195 19.78 9.45 -2.49
CA LYS A 195 19.40 9.62 -1.09
C LYS A 195 18.07 8.91 -0.84
N ARG A 196 18.12 7.85 -0.04
CA ARG A 196 16.94 7.07 0.33
C ARG A 196 16.31 7.69 1.57
N SER A 197 14.98 7.76 1.61
CA SER A 197 14.29 7.91 2.90
C SER A 197 14.30 6.56 3.61
N THR A 198 14.49 6.60 4.91
CA THR A 198 14.36 5.46 5.81
C THR A 198 12.91 5.27 6.28
N GLU A 199 12.00 6.16 5.87
CA GLU A 199 10.61 6.12 6.27
C GLU A 199 9.89 4.90 5.68
N LYS A 200 9.09 4.27 6.53
CA LYS A 200 8.26 3.14 6.20
C LYS A 200 6.91 3.62 5.67
N MET A 201 6.43 2.96 4.63
CA MET A 201 5.20 3.30 3.93
C MET A 201 4.06 2.34 4.32
N TYR A 202 2.85 2.89 4.51
CA TYR A 202 1.62 2.11 4.76
C TYR A 202 1.11 1.44 3.49
N LEU A 203 1.11 0.12 3.43
CA LEU A 203 0.55 -0.60 2.29
C LEU A 203 -0.99 -0.64 2.36
N SER A 204 -1.62 -0.82 1.22
CA SER A 204 -3.06 -1.00 1.06
C SER A 204 -3.31 -2.27 0.22
N GLY A 205 -4.57 -2.69 0.07
CA GLY A 205 -4.92 -3.88 -0.71
C GLY A 205 -4.90 -5.20 0.09
N TYR A 206 -4.94 -5.12 1.41
CA TYR A 206 -5.14 -6.26 2.30
C TYR A 206 -6.48 -6.14 3.03
N GLY A 207 -7.06 -7.29 3.39
CA GLY A 207 -8.21 -7.37 4.28
C GLY A 207 -7.75 -7.74 5.69
N VAL A 208 -8.47 -7.25 6.69
CA VAL A 208 -8.31 -7.67 8.09
C VAL A 208 -9.61 -8.30 8.52
N GLU A 209 -9.53 -9.48 9.12
CA GLU A 209 -10.67 -10.18 9.69
C GLU A 209 -10.49 -10.38 11.19
N LEU A 210 -11.60 -10.40 11.91
CA LEU A 210 -11.67 -10.76 13.32
C LEU A 210 -12.43 -12.08 13.44
N ALA A 211 -11.70 -13.18 13.51
CA ALA A 211 -12.28 -14.50 13.64
C ALA A 211 -12.73 -14.77 15.08
N ILE A 212 -13.99 -15.15 15.26
CA ILE A 212 -14.53 -15.60 16.55
C ILE A 212 -14.03 -17.03 16.79
N LYS A 213 -13.18 -17.23 17.82
CA LYS A 213 -12.59 -18.55 18.11
C LYS A 213 -13.54 -19.51 18.84
N SER A 214 -14.51 -18.99 19.60
CA SER A 214 -15.47 -19.81 20.37
C SER A 214 -16.83 -19.81 19.69
N THR A 215 -16.99 -20.60 18.62
CA THR A 215 -18.27 -20.77 17.90
C THR A 215 -19.11 -21.94 18.45
N GLU A 216 -18.57 -22.73 19.38
CA GLU A 216 -19.08 -24.07 19.72
C GLU A 216 -20.12 -24.10 20.86
N TYR A 217 -20.27 -23.03 21.65
CA TYR A 217 -21.09 -23.05 22.88
C TYR A 217 -22.51 -22.47 22.75
N LYS A 218 -23.03 -22.21 21.54
CA LYS A 218 -24.25 -21.39 21.37
C LYS A 218 -25.38 -21.98 20.52
N ALA A 219 -25.34 -23.26 20.18
CA ALA A 219 -26.53 -23.96 19.71
C ALA A 219 -27.17 -24.69 20.91
N MET A 220 -27.95 -23.97 21.73
CA MET A 220 -28.74 -24.61 22.77
C MET A 220 -29.96 -25.27 22.13
N ASP A 221 -30.03 -26.59 22.25
CA ASP A 221 -31.20 -27.40 21.91
C ASP A 221 -32.30 -27.10 22.95
N GLU A 222 -33.51 -26.72 22.50
CA GLU A 222 -34.61 -26.24 23.37
C GLU A 222 -35.18 -27.32 24.31
N SER A 223 -34.65 -28.54 24.29
CA SER A 223 -35.11 -29.67 25.11
C SER A 223 -34.70 -29.61 26.59
N GLN A 224 -33.92 -28.61 27.04
CA GLN A 224 -33.45 -28.51 28.44
C GLN A 224 -33.83 -27.22 29.20
N VAL A 225 -34.71 -26.36 28.67
CA VAL A 225 -34.95 -25.02 29.27
C VAL A 225 -35.89 -25.05 30.50
N GLU A 226 -36.50 -26.18 30.86
CA GLU A 226 -37.36 -26.24 32.06
C GLU A 226 -36.62 -26.62 33.37
N GLY A 227 -35.31 -26.87 33.36
CA GLY A 227 -34.60 -27.43 34.52
C GLY A 227 -33.67 -26.49 35.32
N THR A 228 -33.21 -25.37 34.77
CA THR A 228 -31.96 -24.74 35.25
C THR A 228 -32.12 -23.32 35.80
N ARG A 229 -33.21 -23.04 36.53
CA ARG A 229 -33.35 -21.78 37.30
C ARG A 229 -32.92 -21.88 38.77
N ASN A 230 -32.60 -23.09 39.27
CA ASN A 230 -32.25 -23.32 40.67
C ASN A 230 -30.93 -24.10 40.86
N ARG A 231 -29.83 -23.62 40.26
CA ARG A 231 -28.48 -23.93 40.77
C ARG A 231 -27.78 -22.62 41.10
N THR A 232 -28.16 -22.12 42.27
CA THR A 232 -27.41 -21.14 43.05
C THR A 232 -25.96 -21.59 43.20
N GLU A 233 -25.06 -20.65 42.91
CA GLU A 233 -23.97 -20.25 43.80
C GLU A 233 -23.17 -21.39 44.43
N GLU A 234 -22.10 -21.79 43.75
CA GLU A 234 -20.78 -22.14 44.28
C GLU A 234 -20.04 -22.95 43.20
N GLU A 235 -18.75 -22.64 42.99
CA GLU A 235 -17.84 -23.23 41.98
C GLU A 235 -17.83 -22.57 40.59
N ASP A 236 -17.27 -21.37 40.49
CA ASP A 236 -16.18 -21.12 39.51
C ASP A 236 -15.41 -19.83 39.85
N ASN A 237 -14.59 -19.92 40.89
CA ASN A 237 -13.68 -18.86 41.31
C ASN A 237 -12.33 -19.01 40.58
N LYS A 238 -12.32 -18.95 39.24
CA LYS A 238 -11.06 -19.08 38.46
C LYS A 238 -10.93 -18.30 37.14
N ASP A 239 -11.79 -17.33 36.85
CA ASP A 239 -11.52 -16.37 35.77
C ASP A 239 -11.26 -14.97 36.35
N SER A 240 -9.99 -14.71 36.67
CA SER A 240 -9.47 -13.43 37.15
C SER A 240 -9.31 -12.38 36.03
N GLU A 241 -9.50 -12.80 34.78
CA GLU A 241 -9.39 -11.98 33.58
C GLU A 241 -10.78 -11.77 32.95
N VAL A 242 -11.32 -10.56 33.07
CA VAL A 242 -12.59 -10.18 32.43
C VAL A 242 -12.30 -9.10 31.39
N GLN A 243 -12.57 -9.39 30.11
CA GLN A 243 -12.28 -8.51 28.96
C GLN A 243 -10.84 -7.93 28.92
N GLY A 244 -9.84 -8.73 29.31
CA GLY A 244 -8.43 -8.32 29.31
C GLY A 244 -7.98 -7.55 30.55
N PHE A 245 -8.84 -7.41 31.58
CA PHE A 245 -8.49 -6.84 32.87
C PHE A 245 -8.23 -7.93 33.90
N LEU A 246 -7.04 -7.90 34.52
CA LEU A 246 -6.66 -8.76 35.65
C LEU A 246 -7.11 -8.11 36.96
N PHE A 247 -8.32 -8.43 37.41
CA PHE A 247 -8.94 -7.77 38.56
C PHE A 247 -8.23 -8.07 39.88
N ASP A 248 -7.55 -9.22 39.98
CA ASP A 248 -6.78 -9.58 41.17
C ASP A 248 -5.59 -8.62 41.35
N THR A 249 -4.80 -8.44 40.29
CA THR A 249 -3.66 -7.51 40.26
C THR A 249 -4.11 -6.05 40.45
N LEU A 250 -5.26 -5.65 39.91
CA LEU A 250 -5.79 -4.30 40.08
C LEU A 250 -6.25 -4.04 41.52
N THR A 251 -6.85 -5.04 42.17
CA THR A 251 -7.32 -4.93 43.56
C THR A 251 -6.16 -4.92 44.56
N GLU A 252 -5.05 -5.60 44.24
CA GLU A 252 -3.82 -5.56 45.03
C GLU A 252 -3.09 -4.20 44.95
N ASN A 253 -3.04 -3.59 43.76
CA ASN A 253 -2.33 -2.33 43.54
C ASN A 253 -3.13 -1.07 43.93
N HIS A 254 -4.46 -1.15 43.92
CA HIS A 254 -5.36 -0.04 44.23
C HIS A 254 -6.43 -0.45 45.27
N PRO A 255 -6.03 -0.67 46.54
CA PRO A 255 -6.93 -1.13 47.59
C PRO A 255 -8.00 -0.11 47.99
N ASP A 256 -7.77 1.18 47.69
CA ASP A 256 -8.69 2.30 47.88
C ASP A 256 -9.88 2.31 46.91
N LEU A 257 -9.76 1.63 45.76
CA LEU A 257 -10.78 1.59 44.70
C LEU A 257 -11.49 0.24 44.61
N LYS A 258 -11.40 -0.59 45.65
CA LYS A 258 -11.90 -1.97 45.66
C LYS A 258 -13.39 -2.09 45.33
N ASP A 259 -14.22 -1.17 45.82
CA ASP A 259 -15.67 -1.21 45.58
C ASP A 259 -16.01 -0.78 44.14
N ASN A 260 -15.28 0.22 43.60
CA ASN A 260 -15.41 0.63 42.20
C ASN A 260 -14.92 -0.45 41.23
N LEU A 261 -13.86 -1.17 41.57
CA LEU A 261 -13.35 -2.31 40.78
C LEU A 261 -14.33 -3.48 40.77
N LYS A 262 -15.04 -3.72 41.88
CA LYS A 262 -16.14 -4.71 41.93
C LYS A 262 -17.32 -4.27 41.07
N GLU A 263 -17.70 -3.00 41.12
CA GLU A 263 -18.78 -2.45 40.28
C GLU A 263 -18.42 -2.53 38.80
N LEU A 264 -17.18 -2.17 38.43
CA LEU A 264 -16.67 -2.32 37.06
C LEU A 264 -16.63 -3.78 36.62
N LYS A 265 -16.15 -4.69 37.47
CA LYS A 265 -16.15 -6.13 37.18
C LYS A 265 -17.57 -6.64 36.93
N LYS A 266 -18.53 -6.23 37.78
CA LYS A 266 -19.95 -6.56 37.63
C LYS A 266 -20.52 -6.01 36.32
N TYR A 267 -20.27 -4.74 36.00
CA TYR A 267 -20.69 -4.13 34.74
C TYR A 267 -20.11 -4.86 33.53
N LEU A 268 -18.83 -5.25 33.57
CA LEU A 268 -18.20 -5.99 32.48
C LEU A 268 -18.81 -7.38 32.28
N ILE A 269 -19.10 -8.10 33.37
CA ILE A 269 -19.78 -9.40 33.32
C ILE A 269 -21.19 -9.24 32.75
N GLU A 270 -21.99 -8.31 33.29
CA GLU A 270 -23.35 -8.03 32.80
C GLU A 270 -23.35 -7.55 31.34
N SER A 271 -22.33 -6.79 30.93
CA SER A 271 -22.16 -6.37 29.52
C SER A 271 -21.73 -7.51 28.60
N SER A 272 -21.05 -8.53 29.13
CA SER A 272 -20.60 -9.72 28.41
C SER A 272 -21.69 -10.78 28.25
N ASP A 273 -22.64 -10.81 29.20
CA ASP A 273 -23.85 -11.64 29.15
C ASP A 273 -24.89 -11.17 28.11
N ASN A 274 -24.70 -10.00 27.49
CA ASN A 274 -25.43 -9.61 26.27
C ASN A 274 -25.08 -10.45 25.04
N THR A 275 -24.37 -11.56 25.21
CA THR A 275 -24.12 -12.54 24.16
C THR A 275 -25.10 -13.70 24.27
N GLU A 276 -26.41 -13.41 24.21
CA GLU A 276 -27.42 -14.45 24.07
C GLU A 276 -27.11 -15.36 22.87
N PRO A 277 -27.25 -16.69 22.99
CA PRO A 277 -27.09 -17.61 21.87
C PRO A 277 -28.10 -17.29 20.76
N LEU A 278 -27.64 -17.22 19.50
CA LEU A 278 -28.52 -17.11 18.34
C LEU A 278 -29.42 -18.34 18.29
N LYS A 279 -30.75 -18.18 18.23
CA LYS A 279 -31.65 -19.33 18.17
C LYS A 279 -31.53 -20.00 16.81
N LEU A 280 -31.54 -21.34 16.79
CA LEU A 280 -31.26 -22.13 15.59
C LEU A 280 -32.21 -21.80 14.41
N TRP A 281 -33.44 -21.39 14.69
CA TRP A 281 -34.44 -21.03 13.68
C TRP A 281 -34.25 -19.62 13.11
N GLU A 282 -33.70 -18.68 13.88
CA GLU A 282 -33.38 -17.31 13.40
C GLU A 282 -32.28 -17.33 12.33
N LEU A 283 -31.40 -18.34 12.38
CA LEU A 283 -30.34 -18.55 11.37
C LEU A 283 -30.86 -19.05 10.02
N LYS A 284 -32.04 -19.69 9.97
CA LYS A 284 -32.53 -20.34 8.75
C LYS A 284 -32.86 -19.33 7.65
N ASP A 285 -33.45 -18.20 8.03
CA ASP A 285 -33.92 -17.17 7.08
C ASP A 285 -33.02 -15.92 7.05
N ILE A 286 -31.91 -15.92 7.79
CA ILE A 286 -31.06 -14.73 7.97
C ILE A 286 -30.47 -14.21 6.65
N SER A 287 -30.14 -15.11 5.72
CA SER A 287 -29.64 -14.76 4.39
C SER A 287 -30.73 -14.11 3.52
N LEU A 288 -31.97 -14.60 3.63
CA LEU A 288 -33.13 -14.07 2.92
C LEU A 288 -33.49 -12.68 3.47
N GLN A 289 -33.48 -12.51 4.79
CA GLN A 289 -33.77 -11.22 5.41
C GLN A 289 -32.69 -10.18 5.07
N ALA A 290 -31.42 -10.57 5.09
CA ALA A 290 -30.33 -9.71 4.67
C ALA A 290 -30.46 -9.28 3.21
N ALA A 291 -30.78 -10.21 2.30
CA ALA A 291 -31.05 -9.89 0.91
C ALA A 291 -32.25 -8.96 0.75
N SER A 292 -33.35 -9.22 1.47
CA SER A 292 -34.54 -8.37 1.47
C SER A 292 -34.21 -6.95 1.92
N GLN A 293 -33.45 -6.78 3.01
CA GLN A 293 -33.07 -5.46 3.52
C GLN A 293 -32.22 -4.67 2.52
N ILE A 294 -31.32 -5.33 1.80
CA ILE A 294 -30.53 -4.70 0.73
C ILE A 294 -31.43 -4.26 -0.42
N LEU A 295 -32.39 -5.10 -0.83
CA LEU A 295 -33.33 -4.81 -1.92
C LEU A 295 -34.36 -3.74 -1.56
N SER A 296 -34.80 -3.69 -0.31
CA SER A 296 -35.74 -2.69 0.20
C SER A 296 -35.10 -1.34 0.46
N ALA A 297 -33.76 -1.27 0.55
CA ALA A 297 -33.05 -0.01 0.69
C ALA A 297 -33.14 0.84 -0.59
N PRO A 298 -33.14 2.18 -0.49
CA PRO A 298 -33.03 3.04 -1.67
C PRO A 298 -31.81 2.67 -2.51
N VAL A 299 -31.93 2.72 -3.84
CA VAL A 299 -30.88 2.28 -4.78
C VAL A 299 -29.51 2.89 -4.48
N TYR A 300 -29.46 4.17 -4.11
CA TYR A 300 -28.24 4.88 -3.71
C TYR A 300 -27.57 4.30 -2.44
N ASN A 301 -28.35 3.70 -1.54
CA ASN A 301 -27.90 3.14 -0.28
C ASN A 301 -27.66 1.63 -0.32
N ALA A 302 -28.18 0.91 -1.33
CA ALA A 302 -28.14 -0.56 -1.38
C ALA A 302 -26.72 -1.13 -1.21
N LEU A 303 -25.71 -0.56 -1.89
CA LEU A 303 -24.31 -0.98 -1.74
C LEU A 303 -23.73 -0.65 -0.36
N ARG A 304 -24.15 0.46 0.26
CA ARG A 304 -23.72 0.83 1.61
C ARG A 304 -24.28 -0.14 2.65
N VAL A 305 -25.57 -0.50 2.50
CA VAL A 305 -26.25 -1.48 3.36
C VAL A 305 -25.61 -2.86 3.19
N MET A 306 -25.37 -3.29 1.95
CA MET A 306 -24.67 -4.54 1.66
C MET A 306 -23.27 -4.58 2.31
N LYS A 307 -22.49 -3.50 2.17
CA LYS A 307 -21.16 -3.39 2.80
C LYS A 307 -21.24 -3.49 4.31
N ASP A 308 -22.16 -2.76 4.94
CA ASP A 308 -22.33 -2.77 6.40
C ASP A 308 -22.73 -4.15 6.92
N ILE A 309 -23.67 -4.82 6.26
CA ILE A 309 -24.08 -6.20 6.58
C ILE A 309 -22.89 -7.15 6.43
N ALA A 310 -22.15 -7.07 5.32
CA ALA A 310 -21.03 -7.98 5.07
C ALA A 310 -19.86 -7.79 6.04
N GLN A 311 -19.54 -6.54 6.42
CA GLN A 311 -18.43 -6.23 7.32
C GLN A 311 -18.76 -6.49 8.79
N ASN A 312 -20.02 -6.31 9.18
CA ASN A 312 -20.47 -6.39 10.57
C ASN A 312 -21.45 -7.54 10.81
N PHE A 313 -21.43 -8.58 9.96
CA PHE A 313 -22.44 -9.64 9.95
C PHE A 313 -22.70 -10.27 11.32
N PRO A 314 -21.68 -10.68 12.12
CA PRO A 314 -21.93 -11.31 13.42
C PRO A 314 -22.64 -10.39 14.43
N VAL A 315 -22.48 -9.07 14.31
CA VAL A 315 -23.17 -8.09 15.16
C VAL A 315 -24.59 -7.88 14.65
N LYS A 316 -24.76 -7.69 13.33
CA LYS A 316 -26.08 -7.46 12.70
C LYS A 316 -27.02 -8.65 12.86
N ALA A 317 -26.48 -9.86 12.80
CA ALA A 317 -27.21 -11.10 13.01
C ALA A 317 -27.82 -11.21 14.42
N ARG A 318 -27.21 -10.59 15.44
CA ARG A 318 -27.65 -10.70 16.84
C ARG A 318 -28.75 -9.72 17.22
N TYR A 319 -28.70 -8.50 16.71
CA TYR A 319 -29.62 -7.44 17.15
C TYR A 319 -31.01 -7.52 16.51
N ASN A 320 -31.38 -8.62 15.84
CA ASN A 320 -32.62 -8.73 15.07
C ASN A 320 -32.86 -7.51 14.17
N LEU A 321 -31.78 -6.93 13.63
CA LEU A 321 -31.79 -5.70 12.81
C LEU A 321 -32.30 -5.96 11.37
N PHE A 322 -32.86 -7.15 11.17
CA PHE A 322 -33.47 -7.64 9.95
C PHE A 322 -35.02 -7.70 10.05
N LEU A 323 -35.59 -7.30 11.20
CA LEU A 323 -37.03 -7.09 11.39
C LEU A 323 -37.46 -5.63 11.18
#